data_AF-A0A7S2MAD4-F1
#
_entry.id   AF-A0A7S2MAD4-F1
#
_cell.length_a   1.000
_cell.length_b   1.000
_cell.length_c   1.000
_cell.angle_alpha   90.00
_cell.angle_beta   90.00
_cell.angle_gamma   90.00
#
_symmetry.space_group_name_H-M   'P 1'
#
loop_
_entity.id
_entity.type
_entity.pdbx_description
1 polymer ?
#
loop_
_entity_poly.entity_id
_entity_poly.type
_entity_poly.pdbx_seq_one_letter_code
_entity_poly.pdbx_strand_id
1 'polypeptide(L)'
;MAAPPGGADAKPGTLADELAAASARISKHMNEDHGASVLAWARYFAKMPDATEARMVNVSPSGFHLEVKRSGEGQAVEVVVPFEGGAPESAREIRTIAVVMHSKAFQELGLGYRLTHGYYEGTLQQVW
;
A
#
# COMPACT_ATOMS: atom_id res chain seq x y z
N MET A 1 -47.00 8.70 22.92
CA MET A 1 -46.79 7.98 21.65
C MET A 1 -45.31 8.02 21.36
N ALA A 2 -44.63 6.88 21.50
CA ALA A 2 -43.21 6.75 21.21
C ALA A 2 -43.04 6.63 19.69
N ALA A 3 -42.30 7.56 19.09
CA ALA A 3 -41.71 7.38 17.77
C ALA A 3 -40.27 6.88 17.98
N PRO A 4 -39.81 5.84 17.26
CA PRO A 4 -38.43 5.37 17.38
C PRO A 4 -37.46 6.43 16.83
N PRO A 5 -36.27 6.61 17.43
CA PRO A 5 -35.21 7.35 16.76
C PRO A 5 -34.81 6.55 15.51
N GLY A 6 -35.14 7.10 14.35
CA GLY A 6 -34.67 6.62 13.06
C GLY A 6 -33.14 6.52 13.06
N GLY A 7 -32.66 5.53 12.31
CA GLY A 7 -31.29 5.03 12.28
C GLY A 7 -30.21 6.10 12.33
N ALA A 8 -29.11 5.74 12.99
CA ALA A 8 -27.84 6.45 12.90
C ALA A 8 -27.35 6.45 11.44
N ASP A 9 -27.77 7.47 10.68
CA ASP A 9 -27.11 7.87 9.45
C ASP A 9 -25.76 8.46 9.84
N ALA A 10 -24.74 7.59 9.93
CA ALA A 10 -23.35 7.99 9.98
C ALA A 10 -23.08 8.87 8.75
N LYS A 11 -22.83 10.17 8.98
CA LYS A 11 -22.43 11.12 7.94
C LYS A 11 -21.27 10.55 7.11
N PRO A 12 -21.16 10.90 5.81
CA PRO A 12 -20.06 10.43 4.98
C PRO A 12 -18.75 10.87 5.62
N GLY A 13 -17.94 9.89 6.04
CA GLY A 13 -16.55 10.17 6.40
C GLY A 13 -15.89 10.78 5.17
N THR A 14 -15.04 11.78 5.36
CA THR A 14 -14.22 12.25 4.25
C THR A 14 -13.37 11.07 3.74
N LEU A 15 -12.91 11.10 2.48
CA LEU A 15 -11.99 10.07 1.97
C LEU A 15 -10.82 9.82 2.94
N ALA A 16 -10.33 10.88 3.61
CA ALA A 16 -9.31 10.77 4.63
C ALA A 16 -9.75 9.90 5.84
N ASP A 17 -11.00 10.03 6.30
CA ASP A 17 -11.54 9.24 7.41
C ASP A 17 -11.73 7.77 7.01
N GLU A 18 -12.23 7.51 5.79
CA GLU A 18 -12.37 6.15 5.29
C GLU A 18 -11.00 5.45 5.14
N LEU A 19 -10.02 6.18 4.61
CA LEU A 19 -8.65 5.68 4.48
C LEU A 19 -8.00 5.49 5.84
N ALA A 20 -8.17 6.42 6.78
CA ALA A 20 -7.64 6.28 8.13
C ALA A 20 -8.21 5.04 8.84
N ALA A 21 -9.52 4.79 8.71
CA ALA A 21 -10.17 3.62 9.27
C ALA A 21 -9.68 2.30 8.64
N ALA A 22 -9.36 2.31 7.34
CA ALA A 22 -8.88 1.13 6.63
C ALA A 22 -7.34 0.95 6.68
N SER A 23 -6.59 2.03 6.96
CA SER A 23 -5.14 2.12 6.82
C SER A 23 -4.42 1.03 7.61
N ALA A 24 -4.74 0.86 8.90
CA ALA A 24 -4.11 -0.17 9.73
C ALA A 24 -4.26 -1.58 9.17
N ARG A 25 -5.45 -1.91 8.63
CA ARG A 25 -5.73 -3.22 8.01
C ARG A 25 -4.97 -3.38 6.69
N ILE A 26 -4.96 -2.35 5.85
CA ILE A 26 -4.29 -2.35 4.54
C ILE A 26 -2.78 -2.47 4.73
N SER A 27 -2.19 -1.64 5.60
CA SER A 27 -0.76 -1.65 5.91
C SER A 27 -0.32 -3.01 6.43
N LYS A 28 -1.09 -3.61 7.36
CA LYS A 28 -0.78 -4.95 7.89
C LYS A 28 -0.76 -5.99 6.78
N HIS A 29 -1.82 -6.09 6.00
CA HIS A 29 -1.92 -7.06 4.89
C HIS A 29 -0.80 -6.86 3.85
N MET A 30 -0.53 -5.61 3.47
CA MET A 30 0.54 -5.30 2.52
C MET A 30 1.91 -5.68 3.05
N ASN A 31 2.17 -5.51 4.35
CA ASN A 31 3.45 -5.87 4.95
C ASN A 31 3.63 -7.38 5.11
N GLU A 32 2.56 -8.11 5.46
CA GLU A 32 2.59 -9.55 5.70
C GLU A 32 2.64 -10.35 4.38
N ASP A 33 1.77 -10.00 3.43
CA ASP A 33 1.56 -10.82 2.22
C ASP A 33 2.25 -10.25 0.98
N HIS A 34 2.60 -8.95 1.02
CA HIS A 34 3.03 -8.20 -0.15
C HIS A 34 4.27 -7.32 0.10
N GLY A 35 5.11 -7.64 1.08
CA GLY A 35 6.31 -6.86 1.41
C GLY A 35 7.25 -6.63 0.20
N ALA A 36 7.35 -7.61 -0.70
CA ALA A 36 8.10 -7.46 -1.95
C ALA A 36 7.52 -6.38 -2.89
N SER A 37 6.20 -6.17 -2.86
CA SER A 37 5.50 -5.08 -3.56
C SER A 37 5.83 -3.73 -2.96
N VAL A 38 5.80 -3.65 -1.62
CA VAL A 38 6.15 -2.43 -0.91
C VAL A 38 7.60 -2.02 -1.21
N LEU A 39 8.52 -2.99 -1.24
CA LEU A 39 9.92 -2.76 -1.63
C LEU A 39 10.06 -2.35 -3.10
N ALA A 40 9.31 -2.98 -4.00
CA ALA A 40 9.29 -2.60 -5.41
C ALA A 40 8.82 -1.15 -5.60
N TRP A 41 7.82 -0.72 -4.81
CA TRP A 41 7.34 0.67 -4.86
C TRP A 41 8.39 1.66 -4.37
N ALA A 42 9.09 1.35 -3.28
CA ALA A 42 10.20 2.17 -2.81
C ALA A 42 11.31 2.30 -3.88
N ARG A 43 11.69 1.19 -4.53
CA ARG A 43 12.74 1.21 -5.56
C ARG A 43 12.32 1.97 -6.82
N TYR A 44 11.10 1.75 -7.31
CA TYR A 44 10.66 2.31 -8.59
C TYR A 44 10.00 3.69 -8.46
N PHE A 45 9.01 3.84 -7.58
CA PHE A 45 8.24 5.07 -7.45
C PHE A 45 8.96 6.10 -6.57
N ALA A 46 9.57 5.68 -5.45
CA ALA A 46 10.36 6.59 -4.61
C ALA A 46 11.81 6.76 -5.08
N LYS A 47 12.18 6.14 -6.21
CA LYS A 47 13.52 6.22 -6.83
C LYS A 47 14.67 5.85 -5.89
N MET A 48 14.45 4.87 -5.01
CA MET A 48 15.45 4.34 -4.07
C MET A 48 15.94 2.95 -4.48
N PRO A 49 16.75 2.81 -5.55
CA PRO A 49 17.17 1.51 -6.06
C PRO A 49 17.99 0.68 -5.05
N ASP A 50 18.59 1.34 -4.07
CA ASP A 50 19.38 0.80 -2.96
C ASP A 50 18.55 0.41 -1.72
N ALA A 51 17.21 0.52 -1.80
CA ALA A 51 16.31 0.08 -0.73
C ALA A 51 16.46 -1.43 -0.50
N THR A 52 16.67 -1.83 0.76
CA THR A 52 16.82 -3.23 1.17
C THR A 52 15.56 -3.77 1.86
N GLU A 53 14.80 -2.90 2.51
CA GLU A 53 13.57 -3.25 3.22
C GLU A 53 12.58 -2.09 3.09
N ALA A 54 11.29 -2.40 2.95
CA ALA A 54 10.25 -1.37 2.98
C ALA A 54 8.99 -1.89 3.69
N ARG A 55 8.35 -1.02 4.47
CA ARG A 55 7.08 -1.31 5.16
C ARG A 55 6.11 -0.18 4.94
N MET A 56 4.85 -0.52 4.69
CA MET A 56 3.75 0.43 4.66
C MET A 56 3.36 0.78 6.09
N VAL A 57 3.37 2.07 6.42
CA VAL A 57 3.01 2.59 7.74
C VAL A 57 1.63 3.23 7.73
N ASN A 58 1.25 3.89 6.63
CA ASN A 58 -0.03 4.57 6.53
C ASN A 58 -0.52 4.66 5.08
N VAL A 59 -1.82 4.86 4.92
CA VAL A 59 -2.48 5.18 3.66
C VAL A 59 -3.29 6.45 3.87
N SER A 60 -3.03 7.48 3.07
CA SER A 60 -3.76 8.74 3.13
C SER A 60 -4.15 9.19 1.72
N PRO A 61 -4.98 10.24 1.57
CA PRO A 61 -5.32 10.76 0.24
C PRO A 61 -4.11 11.20 -0.61
N SER A 62 -2.96 11.48 0.03
CA SER A 62 -1.73 11.84 -0.69
C SER A 62 -0.96 10.63 -1.24
N GLY A 63 -1.25 9.41 -0.78
CA GLY A 63 -0.58 8.19 -1.23
C GLY A 63 -0.32 7.17 -0.12
N PHE A 64 0.54 6.20 -0.45
CA PHE A 64 1.05 5.19 0.48
C PHE A 64 2.30 5.72 1.19
N HIS A 65 2.25 5.76 2.52
CA HIS A 65 3.39 6.13 3.36
C HIS A 65 4.18 4.87 3.67
N LEU A 66 5.44 4.87 3.29
CA LEU A 66 6.35 3.74 3.45
C LEU A 66 7.55 4.15 4.29
N GLU A 67 7.94 3.31 5.25
CA GLU A 67 9.28 3.36 5.83
C GLU A 67 10.21 2.47 5.01
N VAL A 68 11.30 3.03 4.53
CA VAL A 68 12.27 2.35 3.66
C VAL A 68 13.65 2.37 4.32
N LYS A 69 14.30 1.21 4.41
CA LYS A 69 15.71 1.13 4.77
C LYS A 69 16.56 0.98 3.53
N ARG A 70 17.70 1.67 3.50
CA ARG A 70 18.67 1.63 2.41
C ARG A 70 19.94 0.91 2.83
N SER A 71 20.61 0.27 1.87
CA SER A 71 21.85 -0.46 2.13
C SER A 71 22.93 0.48 2.67
N GLY A 72 23.44 0.19 3.87
CA GLY A 72 24.49 0.99 4.51
C GLY A 72 23.98 2.13 5.40
N GLU A 73 22.67 2.36 5.48
CA GLU A 73 22.06 3.30 6.42
C GLU A 73 21.30 2.57 7.53
N GLY A 74 21.55 2.97 8.79
CA GLY A 74 20.93 2.35 9.96
C GLY A 74 19.52 2.84 10.26
N GLN A 75 19.09 3.97 9.66
CA GLN A 75 17.78 4.58 9.90
C GLN A 75 16.86 4.39 8.70
N ALA A 76 15.59 4.06 8.98
CA ALA A 76 14.57 4.06 7.95
C ALA A 76 14.19 5.50 7.59
N VAL A 77 13.89 5.73 6.32
CA VAL A 77 13.37 6.99 5.81
C VAL A 77 11.90 6.82 5.45
N GLU A 78 11.07 7.79 5.83
CA GLU A 78 9.67 7.80 5.43
C GLU A 78 9.52 8.43 4.04
N VAL A 79 8.82 7.74 3.15
CA VAL A 79 8.54 8.19 1.79
C VAL A 79 7.06 8.07 1.50
N VAL A 80 6.53 9.01 0.73
CA VAL A 80 5.14 8.96 0.26
C VAL A 80 5.15 8.59 -1.22
N VAL A 81 4.52 7.47 -1.53
CA VAL A 81 4.30 7.03 -2.90
C VAL A 81 2.91 7.48 -3.35
N PRO A 82 2.80 8.46 -4.27
CA PRO A 82 1.51 8.93 -4.75
C PRO A 82 0.77 7.84 -5.53
N PHE A 83 -0.56 7.90 -5.50
CA PHE A 83 -1.40 7.01 -6.28
C PHE A 83 -1.25 7.28 -7.79
N GLU A 84 -1.00 6.22 -8.55
CA GLU A 84 -1.02 6.28 -10.01
C GLU A 84 -2.45 6.56 -10.50
N GLY A 85 -2.63 7.61 -11.30
CA GLY A 85 -3.93 8.01 -11.82
C GLY A 85 -4.69 9.04 -10.98
N GLY A 86 -4.14 9.47 -9.84
CA GLY A 86 -4.73 10.49 -8.96
C GLY A 86 -5.28 9.93 -7.66
N ALA A 87 -5.86 10.81 -6.83
CA ALA A 87 -6.44 10.41 -5.55
C ALA A 87 -7.66 9.50 -5.76
N PRO A 88 -7.81 8.42 -4.98
CA PRO A 88 -8.97 7.53 -5.06
C PRO A 88 -10.25 8.28 -4.72
N GLU A 89 -11.38 7.90 -5.32
CA GLU A 89 -12.68 8.48 -4.93
C GLU A 89 -13.21 7.86 -3.62
N SER A 90 -12.77 6.62 -3.32
CA SER A 90 -13.16 5.87 -2.12
C SER A 90 -12.06 4.94 -1.61
N ALA A 91 -12.12 4.52 -0.34
CA ALA A 91 -11.15 3.57 0.22
C ALA A 91 -11.15 2.18 -0.48
N ARG A 92 -12.22 1.83 -1.19
CA ARG A 92 -12.35 0.55 -1.90
C ARG A 92 -11.43 0.47 -3.13
N GLU A 93 -11.15 1.61 -3.76
CA GLU A 93 -10.28 1.69 -4.94
C GLU A 93 -8.80 1.45 -4.63
N ILE A 94 -8.40 1.64 -3.37
CA ILE A 94 -7.00 1.43 -2.93
C ILE A 94 -6.49 0.06 -3.34
N ARG A 95 -7.32 -0.98 -3.24
CA ARG A 95 -6.95 -2.33 -3.66
C ARG A 95 -6.59 -2.39 -5.14
N THR A 96 -7.43 -1.82 -5.99
CA THR A 96 -7.22 -1.81 -7.44
C THR A 96 -5.97 -1.00 -7.78
N ILE A 97 -5.81 0.17 -7.18
CA ILE A 97 -4.63 1.03 -7.35
C ILE A 97 -3.36 0.29 -6.92
N ALA A 98 -3.37 -0.38 -5.77
CA ALA A 98 -2.25 -1.18 -5.30
C ALA A 98 -1.87 -2.30 -6.27
N VAL A 99 -2.85 -3.02 -6.83
CA VAL A 99 -2.61 -4.08 -7.83
C VAL A 99 -1.99 -3.53 -9.12
N VAL A 100 -2.50 -2.39 -9.60
CA VAL A 100 -1.95 -1.71 -10.79
C VAL A 100 -0.51 -1.25 -10.53
N MET A 101 -0.26 -0.60 -9.38
CA MET A 101 1.06 -0.13 -8.99
C MET A 101 2.05 -1.27 -8.77
N HIS A 102 1.63 -2.40 -8.18
CA HIS A 102 2.42 -3.62 -8.11
C HIS A 102 2.83 -4.08 -9.51
N SER A 103 1.86 -4.26 -10.41
CA SER A 103 2.10 -4.75 -11.76
C SER A 103 3.08 -3.83 -12.51
N LYS A 104 2.89 -2.52 -12.42
CA LYS A 104 3.76 -1.51 -13.03
C LYS A 104 5.18 -1.56 -12.46
N ALA A 105 5.35 -1.52 -11.15
CA ALA A 105 6.67 -1.55 -10.52
C ALA A 105 7.44 -2.82 -10.88
N PHE A 106 6.78 -3.98 -10.92
CA PHE A 106 7.42 -5.25 -11.28
C PHE A 106 7.79 -5.34 -12.76
N GLN A 107 6.97 -4.78 -13.66
CA GLN A 107 7.29 -4.72 -15.09
C GLN A 107 8.52 -3.83 -15.33
N GLU A 108 8.58 -2.70 -14.65
CA GLU A 108 9.60 -1.67 -14.86
C GLU A 108 10.95 -2.00 -14.20
N LEU A 109 10.93 -2.64 -13.01
CA LEU A 109 12.16 -3.14 -12.39
C LEU A 109 12.75 -4.35 -13.14
N GLY A 110 12.00 -4.94 -14.09
CA GLY A 110 12.49 -5.92 -15.04
C GLY A 110 12.88 -7.29 -14.45
N LEU A 111 13.40 -8.17 -15.33
CA LEU A 111 13.78 -9.55 -14.99
C LEU A 111 14.86 -9.63 -13.88
N GLY A 112 15.71 -8.62 -13.71
CA GLY A 112 16.76 -8.60 -12.68
C GLY A 112 16.23 -8.53 -11.25
N TYR A 113 15.13 -7.81 -11.01
CA TYR A 113 14.44 -7.80 -9.71
C TYR A 113 13.69 -9.13 -9.48
N ARG A 114 13.10 -9.70 -10.54
CA ARG A 114 12.42 -11.01 -10.51
C ARG A 114 13.36 -12.18 -10.22
N LEU A 115 14.64 -12.09 -10.63
CA LEU A 115 15.67 -13.10 -10.39
C LEU A 115 16.26 -13.04 -8.98
N THR A 116 16.34 -11.86 -8.37
CA THR A 116 16.90 -11.68 -7.02
C THR A 116 15.88 -11.86 -5.89
N HIS A 117 14.60 -11.59 -6.16
CA HIS A 117 13.53 -11.62 -5.15
C HIS A 117 12.49 -12.72 -5.36
N GLY A 118 12.86 -13.79 -6.09
CA GLY A 118 12.15 -15.06 -6.09
C GLY A 118 10.68 -14.99 -6.50
N TYR A 119 10.39 -15.29 -7.76
CA TYR A 119 9.07 -15.78 -8.12
C TYR A 119 8.77 -17.03 -7.25
N TYR A 120 7.74 -16.95 -6.39
CA TYR A 120 7.03 -18.06 -5.75
C TYR A 120 7.67 -18.72 -4.50
N GLU A 121 7.43 -18.13 -3.33
CA GLU A 121 7.05 -18.88 -2.12
C GLU A 121 5.74 -18.27 -1.60
N GLY A 122 4.59 -18.78 -2.04
CA GLY A 122 3.30 -18.33 -1.48
C GLY A 122 2.09 -18.35 -2.40
N THR A 123 2.23 -18.72 -3.67
CA THR A 123 1.06 -19.09 -4.48
C THR A 123 0.54 -20.43 -3.95
N LEU A 124 -0.30 -20.37 -2.90
CA LEU A 124 -1.33 -21.32 -2.46
C LEU A 124 -1.66 -21.11 -0.96
N GLN A 125 -2.45 -20.09 -0.65
CA GLN A 125 -3.54 -20.15 0.34
C GLN A 125 -4.45 -18.93 0.11
N GLN A 126 -5.39 -19.00 -0.84
CA GLN A 126 -6.78 -19.43 -0.66
C GLN A 126 -7.59 -18.50 0.27
N VAL A 127 -8.46 -17.70 -0.36
CA VAL A 127 -9.74 -17.12 0.13
C VAL A 127 -9.55 -16.16 1.33
N TRP A 128 -9.88 -14.87 1.24
CA TRP A 128 -11.18 -14.26 1.53
C TRP A 128 -11.10 -12.75 1.33
#